data_AF-A0A7R9KKB4-F1
#
_entry.id   AF-A0A7R9KKB4-F1
#
_cell.length_a   1.000
_cell.length_b   1.000
_cell.length_c   1.000
_cell.angle_alpha   90.00
_cell.angle_beta   90.00
_cell.angle_gamma   90.00
#
_symmetry.space_group_name_H-M   'P 1'
#
loop_
_entity.id
_entity.type
_entity.pdbx_description
1 polymer ?
#
loop_
_entity_poly.entity_id
_entity_poly.type
_entity_poly.pdbx_seq_one_letter_code
_entity_poly.pdbx_strand_id
1 'polypeptide(L)'
;MDRLTRNGISIKETDLLANTTGIKSYVGQIDYSLSANLLMWRVIEPENALYVMPIQHSAENVLGIKRKSLLLRLNKSASIRLSIDWIHNLVFYNIEDKIIAFNLTQPLYGYIVINEMIFNTILDLAVNPMDSLLFWSVSDNSINRRGRIMRASEDGSNQTVLIDTDLREPIALAVDLELKRLYWIDRLLFQFYSVDFNGNDMKSILKSHQLFKLSYYMTIFGDDIYWSNYFHSAILKTNKFGLNGTQINYLIKTESGADIESIAIIDPSLQPFSTNRCFQSKCSHLCLPINQRQYHCVCPQINFNTRLYPNINCIESIHTISERSESELYYNLNGNYIIYEMIGSYYIRPYEKHRPNVYGLTTDHKLPNTLRANSKICIDWIHDLFYWIKDKKQIVVSDFDGLNHPITFANKIYESITTMAVNPIDSLVLWIEFDIQYNEYLLQRTSQDGSNITQIYTFKTHIKCLEFDYPYKRIYYLTAFELCSIEYDGTDIQLCSIEYDGTGRRVLVADADSMFQMQVFNQNVYWIEYSSDQIFRSNLSQPSAAHQMVTFNTIINRFNIVDNLRQPGDGFNRCLRANCSDLCLPVDADHYRCVCRQTNCTDNQNKQWAHEVYVDHTLTTTTTTTESS
;
A
#
# COMPACT_ATOMS: atom_id res chain seq x y z
N MET A 1 -20.87 -56.54 12.30
CA MET A 1 -22.05 -57.16 11.64
C MET A 1 -22.91 -55.99 11.20
N ASP A 2 -23.26 -55.74 9.94
CA ASP A 2 -23.19 -56.52 8.72
C ASP A 2 -22.79 -55.65 7.52
N ARG A 3 -22.15 -56.28 6.54
CA ARG A 3 -21.86 -55.75 5.21
C ARG A 3 -23.14 -55.69 4.38
N LEU A 4 -23.39 -54.54 3.73
CA LEU A 4 -24.12 -54.49 2.47
C LEU A 4 -23.34 -53.63 1.47
N THR A 5 -22.60 -54.30 0.60
CA THR A 5 -22.05 -53.75 -0.64
C THR A 5 -23.01 -54.08 -1.78
N ARG A 6 -23.55 -53.06 -2.43
CA ARG A 6 -23.87 -53.04 -3.88
C ARG A 6 -23.81 -51.58 -4.34
N ASN A 7 -22.74 -51.25 -5.07
CA ASN A 7 -22.46 -49.98 -5.78
C ASN A 7 -22.24 -48.69 -4.95
N GLY A 8 -22.15 -48.76 -3.63
CA GLY A 8 -21.88 -47.60 -2.79
C GLY A 8 -20.39 -47.43 -2.51
N ILE A 9 -19.84 -46.25 -2.81
CA ILE A 9 -18.62 -45.75 -2.19
C ILE A 9 -18.78 -45.96 -0.68
N SER A 10 -17.97 -46.86 -0.13
CA SER A 10 -17.79 -46.99 1.30
C SER A 10 -17.13 -45.70 1.75
N ILE A 11 -17.95 -44.69 2.08
CA ILE A 11 -17.55 -43.55 2.90
C ILE A 11 -17.07 -44.19 4.20
N LYS A 12 -15.77 -44.48 4.27
CA LYS A 12 -15.14 -44.90 5.52
C LYS A 12 -15.49 -43.83 6.54
N GLU A 13 -15.88 -44.31 7.71
CA GLU A 13 -16.18 -43.56 8.92
C GLU A 13 -15.57 -42.17 8.89
N THR A 14 -16.46 -41.19 8.98
CA THR A 14 -16.19 -39.83 9.43
C THR A 14 -15.01 -39.81 10.40
N ASP A 15 -13.80 -39.59 9.89
CA ASP A 15 -12.76 -38.99 10.69
C ASP A 15 -13.26 -37.57 10.93
N LEU A 16 -13.99 -37.41 12.03
CA LEU A 16 -14.30 -36.12 12.63
C LEU A 16 -12.94 -35.56 13.07
N LEU A 17 -12.17 -35.06 12.09
CA LEU A 17 -10.76 -34.65 12.19
C LEU A 17 -10.56 -33.50 13.18
N ALA A 18 -11.67 -32.92 13.67
CA ALA A 18 -11.69 -31.98 14.76
C ALA A 18 -12.87 -32.26 15.71
N ASN A 19 -12.90 -33.41 16.39
CA ASN A 19 -13.47 -33.39 17.74
C ASN A 19 -12.43 -32.64 18.57
N THR A 20 -12.68 -31.35 18.82
CA THR A 20 -11.85 -30.50 19.68
C THR A 20 -12.08 -30.95 21.13
N THR A 21 -11.61 -32.16 21.43
CA THR A 21 -11.64 -32.75 22.75
C THR A 21 -10.76 -31.91 23.67
N GLY A 22 -11.39 -30.99 24.40
CA GLY A 22 -10.82 -30.31 25.56
C GLY A 22 -10.78 -28.78 25.51
N ILE A 23 -10.99 -28.14 24.35
CA ILE A 23 -11.07 -26.68 24.24
C ILE A 23 -12.29 -26.34 23.37
N LYS A 24 -13.22 -25.53 23.89
CA LYS A 24 -14.35 -24.97 23.11
C LYS A 24 -13.79 -24.02 22.04
N SER A 25 -13.21 -24.55 20.98
CA SER A 25 -12.73 -23.77 19.85
C SER A 25 -13.75 -23.82 18.71
N TYR A 26 -14.20 -22.65 18.28
CA TYR A 26 -15.09 -22.50 17.14
C TYR A 26 -14.25 -22.56 15.85
N VAL A 27 -14.57 -23.51 14.96
CA VAL A 27 -13.81 -23.81 13.74
C VAL A 27 -14.59 -23.26 12.54
N GLY A 28 -13.92 -22.54 11.66
CA GLY A 28 -14.49 -22.00 10.43
C GLY A 28 -14.25 -22.91 9.22
N GLN A 29 -13.96 -22.30 8.07
CA GLN A 29 -13.74 -23.00 6.80
C GLN A 29 -12.57 -23.98 6.85
N ILE A 30 -12.71 -25.08 6.11
CA ILE A 30 -11.67 -26.08 5.86
C ILE A 30 -11.39 -26.19 4.36
N ASP A 31 -10.13 -26.41 4.00
CA ASP A 31 -9.71 -26.76 2.64
C ASP A 31 -8.43 -27.62 2.71
N TYR A 32 -8.01 -28.21 1.60
CA TYR A 32 -6.91 -29.18 1.58
C TYR A 32 -6.04 -29.07 0.33
N SER A 33 -4.84 -29.65 0.41
CA SER A 33 -3.97 -29.89 -0.75
C SER A 33 -3.40 -31.30 -0.64
N LEU A 34 -3.79 -32.17 -1.58
CA LEU A 34 -3.28 -33.53 -1.69
C LEU A 34 -1.81 -33.54 -2.13
N SER A 35 -1.43 -32.66 -3.06
CA SER A 35 -0.05 -32.51 -3.53
C SER A 35 0.88 -32.06 -2.40
N ALA A 36 0.40 -31.19 -1.51
CA ALA A 36 1.16 -30.77 -0.34
C ALA A 36 1.03 -31.73 0.85
N ASN A 37 0.12 -32.71 0.80
CA ASN A 37 -0.30 -33.56 1.92
C ASN A 37 -0.72 -32.75 3.17
N LEU A 38 -1.59 -31.75 2.98
CA LEU A 38 -2.02 -30.83 4.06
C LEU A 38 -3.53 -30.63 4.07
N LEU A 39 -4.11 -30.73 5.27
CA LEU A 39 -5.43 -30.22 5.60
C LEU A 39 -5.25 -28.88 6.33
N MET A 40 -6.00 -27.86 5.92
CA MET A 40 -5.95 -26.52 6.50
C MET A 40 -7.33 -26.09 6.97
N TRP A 41 -7.42 -25.47 8.14
CA TRP A 41 -8.68 -24.93 8.65
C TRP A 41 -8.46 -23.65 9.44
N ARG A 42 -9.52 -22.83 9.47
CA ARG A 42 -9.57 -21.63 10.31
C ARG A 42 -10.07 -21.99 11.70
N VAL A 43 -9.37 -21.54 12.73
CA VAL A 43 -9.88 -21.44 14.10
C VAL A 43 -10.32 -19.99 14.31
N ILE A 44 -11.56 -19.79 14.75
CA ILE A 44 -12.16 -18.47 14.98
C ILE A 44 -11.94 -18.03 16.43
N GLU A 45 -12.15 -18.96 17.38
CA GLU A 45 -11.91 -18.77 18.80
C GLU A 45 -11.07 -19.93 19.36
N PRO A 46 -10.10 -19.69 20.27
CA PRO A 46 -9.81 -18.41 20.96
C PRO A 46 -8.92 -17.43 20.18
N GLU A 47 -8.26 -17.89 19.12
CA GLU A 47 -7.38 -17.07 18.28
C GLU A 47 -7.77 -17.22 16.81
N ASN A 48 -7.94 -16.10 16.11
CA ASN A 48 -8.26 -16.09 14.69
C ASN A 48 -7.02 -16.52 13.90
N ALA A 49 -6.95 -17.80 13.52
CA ALA A 49 -5.72 -18.38 12.99
C ALA A 49 -5.97 -19.52 12.01
N LEU A 50 -5.05 -19.71 11.07
CA LEU A 50 -4.99 -20.87 10.18
C LEU A 50 -4.13 -21.95 10.82
N TYR A 51 -4.69 -23.15 10.89
CA TYR A 51 -4.02 -24.35 11.35
C TYR A 51 -3.88 -25.34 10.20
N VAL A 52 -2.82 -26.14 10.25
CA VAL A 52 -2.51 -27.17 9.27
C VAL A 52 -2.16 -28.50 9.94
N MET A 53 -2.45 -29.60 9.27
CA MET A 53 -1.98 -30.94 9.65
C MET A 53 -1.84 -31.85 8.44
N PRO A 54 -0.99 -32.90 8.50
CA PRO A 54 -0.89 -33.85 7.40
C PRO A 54 -2.18 -34.64 7.22
N ILE A 55 -2.59 -34.87 5.96
CA ILE A 55 -3.72 -35.75 5.62
C ILE A 55 -3.32 -37.21 5.87
N GLN A 56 -2.11 -37.58 5.43
CA GLN A 56 -1.50 -38.88 5.65
C GLN A 56 -0.29 -38.76 6.57
N HIS A 57 -0.39 -39.32 7.78
CA HIS A 57 0.65 -39.24 8.82
C HIS A 57 2.00 -39.89 8.43
N SER A 58 1.99 -40.84 7.49
CA SER A 58 3.18 -41.57 7.07
C SER A 58 3.98 -40.90 5.95
N ALA A 59 3.42 -39.87 5.30
CA ALA A 59 4.03 -39.21 4.15
C ALA A 59 4.62 -37.84 4.54
N GLU A 60 5.78 -37.49 3.99
CA GLU A 60 6.33 -36.14 4.10
C GLU A 60 5.40 -35.14 3.40
N ASN A 61 5.23 -33.97 4.01
CA ASN A 61 4.49 -32.85 3.42
C ASN A 61 5.45 -31.69 3.16
N VAL A 62 4.99 -30.74 2.35
CA VAL A 62 5.78 -29.60 1.88
C VAL A 62 6.30 -28.71 3.03
N LEU A 63 5.67 -28.75 4.21
CA LEU A 63 6.07 -27.96 5.39
C LEU A 63 6.87 -28.76 6.43
N GLY A 64 7.09 -30.07 6.21
CA GLY A 64 7.76 -30.95 7.19
C GLY A 64 7.01 -31.12 8.52
N ILE A 65 5.71 -30.81 8.58
CA ILE A 65 4.94 -30.84 9.83
C ILE A 65 4.42 -32.26 10.12
N LYS A 66 4.52 -32.74 11.37
CA LYS A 66 4.07 -34.11 11.72
C LYS A 66 2.73 -34.16 12.45
N ARG A 67 2.24 -33.01 12.90
CA ARG A 67 1.05 -32.85 13.73
C ARG A 67 0.40 -31.49 13.47
N LYS A 68 -0.79 -31.28 14.04
CA LYS A 68 -1.46 -29.97 14.08
C LYS A 68 -0.46 -28.87 14.44
N SER A 69 -0.35 -27.89 13.56
CA SER A 69 0.58 -26.77 13.69
C SER A 69 -0.12 -25.47 13.30
N LEU A 70 0.21 -24.38 14.00
CA LEU A 70 -0.22 -23.03 13.64
C LEU A 70 0.52 -22.62 12.37
N LEU A 71 -0.21 -22.26 11.31
CA LEU A 71 0.37 -21.73 10.07
C LEU A 71 0.48 -20.22 10.13
N LEU A 72 -0.64 -19.55 10.45
CA LEU A 72 -0.75 -18.11 10.33
C LEU A 72 -1.75 -17.55 11.35
N ARG A 73 -1.40 -16.43 12.01
CA ARG A 73 -2.37 -15.65 12.78
C ARG A 73 -2.98 -14.57 11.89
N LEU A 74 -4.30 -14.51 11.89
CA LEU A 74 -5.06 -13.59 11.05
C LEU A 74 -5.56 -12.40 11.87
N ASN A 75 -5.59 -11.22 11.25
CA ASN A 75 -6.25 -10.05 11.83
C ASN A 75 -7.73 -10.36 12.09
N LYS A 76 -8.30 -9.81 13.18
CA LYS A 76 -9.72 -10.02 13.49
C LYS A 76 -10.57 -9.48 12.35
N SER A 77 -11.22 -10.39 11.61
CA SER A 77 -12.19 -10.07 10.58
C SER A 77 -13.42 -10.98 10.73
N ALA A 78 -14.60 -10.39 10.56
CA ALA A 78 -15.88 -11.04 10.77
C ALA A 78 -16.15 -12.16 9.75
N SER A 79 -15.64 -12.02 8.52
CA SER A 79 -15.82 -13.00 7.44
C SER A 79 -14.47 -13.26 6.76
N ILE A 80 -13.91 -14.45 7.00
CA ILE A 80 -12.75 -14.95 6.26
C ILE A 80 -13.19 -16.19 5.51
N ARG A 81 -12.85 -16.20 4.23
CA ARG A 81 -13.02 -17.25 3.25
C ARG A 81 -11.65 -17.60 2.71
N LEU A 82 -11.42 -18.88 2.44
CA LEU A 82 -10.14 -19.40 2.00
C LEU A 82 -10.32 -20.43 0.90
N SER A 83 -9.36 -20.51 -0.01
CA SER A 83 -9.26 -21.57 -1.02
C SER A 83 -7.80 -21.81 -1.39
N ILE A 84 -7.46 -23.07 -1.66
CA ILE A 84 -6.11 -23.52 -1.91
C ILE A 84 -5.93 -23.87 -3.39
N ASP A 85 -4.90 -23.27 -4.00
CA ASP A 85 -4.35 -23.75 -5.26
C ASP A 85 -3.35 -24.86 -4.98
N TRP A 86 -3.78 -26.10 -5.24
CA TRP A 86 -2.97 -27.30 -5.04
C TRP A 86 -1.87 -27.51 -6.08
N ILE A 87 -1.89 -26.80 -7.21
CA ILE A 87 -0.86 -26.92 -8.26
C ILE A 87 0.34 -26.03 -7.91
N HIS A 88 0.09 -24.78 -7.52
CA HIS A 88 1.14 -23.77 -7.27
C HIS A 88 1.46 -23.59 -5.79
N ASN A 89 0.78 -24.32 -4.89
CA ASN A 89 0.89 -24.20 -3.43
C ASN A 89 0.54 -22.80 -2.93
N LEU A 90 -0.48 -22.17 -3.52
CA LEU A 90 -0.96 -20.86 -3.11
C LEU A 90 -2.21 -21.00 -2.23
N VAL A 91 -2.34 -20.09 -1.26
CA VAL A 91 -3.56 -19.93 -0.47
C VAL A 91 -4.12 -18.56 -0.75
N PHE A 92 -5.38 -18.52 -1.18
CA PHE A 92 -6.16 -17.31 -1.33
C PHE A 92 -7.09 -17.18 -0.13
N TYR A 93 -7.15 -15.99 0.47
CA TYR A 93 -8.13 -15.71 1.50
C TYR A 93 -8.48 -14.23 1.55
N ASN A 94 -9.66 -13.88 2.08
CA ASN A 94 -10.05 -12.49 2.18
C ASN A 94 -9.75 -11.86 3.56
N ILE A 95 -9.42 -10.57 3.54
CA ILE A 95 -9.48 -9.68 4.71
C ILE A 95 -10.35 -8.51 4.29
N GLU A 96 -11.51 -8.38 4.92
CA GLU A 96 -12.47 -7.29 4.62
C GLU A 96 -12.85 -7.30 3.12
N ASP A 97 -12.48 -6.25 2.38
CA ASP A 97 -12.71 -6.01 0.96
C ASP A 97 -11.55 -6.47 0.06
N LYS A 98 -10.53 -7.13 0.61
CA LYS A 98 -9.32 -7.54 -0.12
C LYS A 98 -9.21 -9.06 -0.20
N ILE A 99 -8.68 -9.57 -1.32
CA ILE A 99 -8.23 -10.97 -1.45
C ILE A 99 -6.70 -11.00 -1.47
N ILE A 100 -6.12 -11.81 -0.59
CA ILE A 100 -4.69 -11.96 -0.40
C ILE A 100 -4.28 -13.36 -0.84
N ALA A 101 -3.17 -13.44 -1.57
CA ALA A 101 -2.49 -14.69 -1.87
C ALA A 101 -1.17 -14.79 -1.09
N PHE A 102 -0.86 -15.99 -0.60
CA PHE A 102 0.48 -16.32 -0.09
C PHE A 102 0.87 -17.73 -0.50
N ASN A 103 2.17 -18.04 -0.50
CA ASN A 103 2.66 -19.39 -0.76
C ASN A 103 2.64 -20.22 0.53
N LEU A 104 2.14 -21.46 0.49
CA LEU A 104 2.12 -22.37 1.63
C LEU A 104 3.49 -22.51 2.29
N THR A 105 4.57 -22.54 1.50
CA THR A 105 5.96 -22.69 1.98
C THR A 105 6.52 -21.42 2.62
N GLN A 106 5.91 -20.28 2.33
CA GLN A 106 6.30 -18.96 2.84
C GLN A 106 5.05 -18.20 3.31
N PRO A 107 4.32 -18.74 4.32
CA PRO A 107 2.98 -18.26 4.69
C PRO A 107 3.00 -16.87 5.34
N LEU A 108 4.19 -16.37 5.66
CA LEU A 108 4.40 -15.06 6.25
C LEU A 108 4.35 -13.93 5.22
N TYR A 109 4.43 -14.22 3.93
CA TYR A 109 4.56 -13.23 2.87
C TYR A 109 3.34 -13.28 1.96
N GLY A 110 2.45 -12.29 2.10
CA GLY A 110 1.22 -12.17 1.32
C GLY A 110 1.26 -11.04 0.30
N TYR A 111 0.41 -11.14 -0.73
CA TYR A 111 0.21 -10.14 -1.78
C TYR A 111 -1.29 -9.88 -1.95
N ILE A 112 -1.70 -8.61 -2.09
CA ILE A 112 -3.10 -8.26 -2.35
C ILE A 112 -3.37 -8.46 -3.84
N VAL A 113 -4.19 -9.46 -4.16
CA VAL A 113 -4.53 -9.86 -5.53
C VAL A 113 -5.72 -9.06 -6.04
N ILE A 114 -6.73 -8.86 -5.19
CA ILE A 114 -7.96 -8.14 -5.50
C ILE A 114 -8.22 -7.10 -4.42
N ASN A 115 -8.64 -5.91 -4.86
CA ASN A 115 -9.11 -4.83 -4.01
C ASN A 115 -10.53 -4.44 -4.44
N GLU A 116 -11.54 -4.85 -3.67
CA GLU A 116 -12.94 -4.46 -3.92
C GLU A 116 -13.21 -3.04 -3.42
N MET A 117 -14.41 -2.52 -3.72
CA MET A 117 -14.87 -1.27 -3.10
C MET A 117 -15.08 -1.48 -1.60
N ILE A 118 -14.71 -0.50 -0.77
CA ILE A 118 -14.74 -0.53 0.71
C ILE A 118 -16.11 -0.94 1.29
N PHE A 119 -17.20 -0.73 0.55
CA PHE A 119 -18.56 -1.10 0.96
C PHE A 119 -19.07 -2.43 0.40
N ASN A 120 -18.22 -3.19 -0.29
CA ASN A 120 -18.52 -4.56 -0.72
C ASN A 120 -18.03 -5.55 0.32
N THR A 121 -18.85 -6.55 0.60
CA THR A 121 -18.47 -7.69 1.43
C THR A 121 -18.16 -8.87 0.52
N ILE A 122 -16.95 -9.44 0.64
CA ILE A 122 -16.61 -10.72 0.02
C ILE A 122 -17.31 -11.85 0.78
N LEU A 123 -18.12 -12.63 0.06
CA LEU A 123 -19.00 -13.63 0.63
C LEU A 123 -18.40 -15.04 0.55
N ASP A 124 -17.71 -15.35 -0.53
CA ASP A 124 -16.98 -16.60 -0.74
C ASP A 124 -15.96 -16.49 -1.88
N LEU A 125 -15.02 -17.44 -1.95
CA LEU A 125 -14.00 -17.50 -3.00
C LEU A 125 -13.65 -18.95 -3.36
N ALA A 126 -13.31 -19.18 -4.62
CA ALA A 126 -12.93 -20.48 -5.15
C ALA A 126 -11.91 -20.33 -6.27
N VAL A 127 -11.01 -21.29 -6.40
CA VAL A 127 -9.99 -21.31 -7.46
C VAL A 127 -10.22 -22.44 -8.46
N ASN A 128 -9.82 -22.21 -9.70
CA ASN A 128 -9.55 -23.24 -10.70
C ASN A 128 -8.06 -23.14 -11.09
N PRO A 129 -7.19 -23.87 -10.37
CA PRO A 129 -5.77 -23.91 -10.65
C PRO A 129 -5.42 -24.49 -12.02
N MET A 130 -6.30 -25.27 -12.66
CA MET A 130 -6.00 -25.83 -13.98
C MET A 130 -5.90 -24.72 -15.01
N ASP A 131 -6.87 -23.79 -14.99
CA ASP A 131 -6.99 -22.66 -15.93
C ASP A 131 -6.47 -21.33 -15.34
N SER A 132 -5.95 -21.33 -14.11
CA SER A 132 -5.52 -20.15 -13.34
C SER A 132 -6.58 -19.08 -13.18
N LEU A 133 -7.77 -19.51 -12.75
CA LEU A 133 -8.90 -18.62 -12.50
C LEU A 133 -9.19 -18.51 -11.02
N LEU A 134 -9.39 -17.28 -10.56
CA LEU A 134 -9.94 -16.94 -9.25
C LEU A 134 -11.38 -16.46 -9.43
N PHE A 135 -12.29 -17.04 -8.66
CA PHE A 135 -13.68 -16.62 -8.57
C PHE A 135 -13.97 -16.13 -7.16
N TRP A 136 -14.72 -15.04 -7.04
CA TRP A 136 -15.20 -14.58 -5.75
C TRP A 136 -16.59 -13.96 -5.88
N SER A 137 -17.37 -14.07 -4.83
CA SER A 137 -18.69 -13.47 -4.74
C SER A 137 -18.66 -12.26 -3.81
N VAL A 138 -19.35 -11.21 -4.22
CA VAL A 138 -19.45 -9.97 -3.46
C VAL A 138 -20.90 -9.54 -3.33
N SER A 139 -21.23 -8.89 -2.23
CA SER A 139 -22.49 -8.13 -2.09
C SER A 139 -22.17 -6.72 -1.67
N ASP A 140 -22.85 -5.75 -2.26
CA ASP A 140 -22.83 -4.40 -1.69
C ASP A 140 -23.53 -4.37 -0.32
N ASN A 141 -23.14 -3.41 0.52
CA ASN A 141 -23.77 -3.17 1.81
C ASN A 141 -25.05 -2.32 1.70
N SER A 142 -25.64 -2.21 0.49
CA SER A 142 -26.88 -1.46 0.29
C SER A 142 -28.09 -2.19 0.89
N ILE A 143 -29.20 -1.47 1.08
CA ILE A 143 -30.48 -2.07 1.52
C ILE A 143 -30.90 -3.21 0.59
N ASN A 144 -30.64 -3.07 -0.70
CA ASN A 144 -31.01 -4.06 -1.70
C ASN A 144 -30.06 -5.26 -1.72
N ARG A 145 -28.84 -5.13 -1.17
CA ARG A 145 -27.76 -6.13 -1.20
C ARG A 145 -27.59 -6.69 -2.61
N ARG A 146 -27.08 -5.87 -3.52
CA ARG A 146 -26.85 -6.30 -4.91
C ARG A 146 -25.60 -7.16 -4.94
N GLY A 147 -25.80 -8.42 -5.30
CA GLY A 147 -24.73 -9.41 -5.40
C GLY A 147 -24.07 -9.38 -6.77
N ARG A 148 -22.79 -9.74 -6.82
CA ARG A 148 -22.06 -10.04 -8.06
C ARG A 148 -21.18 -11.26 -7.84
N ILE A 149 -20.92 -11.98 -8.93
CA ILE A 149 -19.85 -12.97 -9.00
C ILE A 149 -18.82 -12.43 -9.97
N MET A 150 -17.57 -12.43 -9.51
CA MET A 150 -16.43 -11.89 -10.22
C MET A 150 -15.48 -13.02 -10.61
N ARG A 151 -14.69 -12.78 -11.66
CA ARG A 151 -13.67 -13.68 -12.16
C ARG A 151 -12.41 -12.90 -12.52
N ALA A 152 -11.24 -13.43 -12.19
CA ALA A 152 -9.95 -12.92 -12.63
C ALA A 152 -9.00 -14.10 -12.89
N SER A 153 -7.83 -13.79 -13.45
CA SER A 153 -6.67 -14.67 -13.32
C SER A 153 -6.22 -14.73 -11.85
N GLU A 154 -5.50 -15.80 -11.45
CA GLU A 154 -5.01 -15.98 -10.07
C GLU A 154 -3.98 -14.91 -9.64
N ASP A 155 -3.44 -14.11 -10.56
CA ASP A 155 -2.62 -12.92 -10.27
C ASP A 155 -3.44 -11.62 -10.09
N GLY A 156 -4.76 -11.68 -10.29
CA GLY A 156 -5.67 -10.54 -10.21
C GLY A 156 -5.90 -9.82 -11.55
N SER A 157 -5.16 -10.18 -12.59
CA SER A 157 -5.35 -9.62 -13.93
C SER A 157 -6.64 -10.14 -14.58
N ASN A 158 -7.07 -9.51 -15.68
CA ASN A 158 -8.26 -9.91 -16.44
C ASN A 158 -9.54 -9.98 -15.58
N GLN A 159 -9.67 -9.11 -14.59
CA GLN A 159 -10.85 -8.99 -13.76
C GLN A 159 -12.09 -8.67 -14.62
N THR A 160 -13.12 -9.48 -14.46
CA THR A 160 -14.39 -9.38 -15.18
C THR A 160 -15.54 -9.67 -14.24
N VAL A 161 -16.66 -8.97 -14.45
CA VAL A 161 -17.93 -9.33 -13.82
C VAL A 161 -18.44 -10.57 -14.54
N LEU A 162 -18.59 -11.67 -13.82
CA LEU A 162 -19.12 -12.91 -14.38
C LEU A 162 -20.65 -12.86 -14.44
N ILE A 163 -21.27 -12.44 -13.33
CA ILE A 163 -22.73 -12.25 -13.20
C ILE A 163 -23.01 -11.07 -12.26
N ASP A 164 -23.91 -10.19 -12.65
CA ASP A 164 -24.42 -9.07 -11.84
C ASP A 164 -25.95 -8.91 -11.85
N THR A 165 -26.66 -9.84 -12.50
CA THR A 165 -28.11 -9.85 -12.60
C THR A 165 -28.72 -10.93 -11.70
N ASP A 166 -29.87 -10.61 -11.09
CA ASP A 166 -30.63 -11.53 -10.23
C ASP A 166 -29.81 -12.21 -9.13
N LEU A 167 -28.84 -11.47 -8.57
CA LEU A 167 -28.00 -11.89 -7.46
C LEU A 167 -28.17 -10.96 -6.26
N ARG A 168 -28.20 -11.55 -5.07
CA ARG A 168 -28.22 -10.82 -3.80
C ARG A 168 -27.08 -11.22 -2.87
N GLU A 169 -27.08 -12.47 -2.43
CA GLU A 169 -26.02 -13.01 -1.57
C GLU A 169 -25.54 -14.36 -2.08
N PRO A 170 -24.80 -14.38 -3.20
CA PRO A 170 -24.13 -15.57 -3.67
C PRO A 170 -23.07 -16.02 -2.65
N ILE A 171 -23.29 -17.19 -2.07
CA ILE A 171 -22.40 -17.88 -1.13
C ILE A 171 -22.08 -19.28 -1.65
N ALA A 172 -21.16 -19.97 -0.97
CA ALA A 172 -20.87 -21.38 -1.19
C ALA A 172 -20.50 -21.68 -2.65
N LEU A 173 -19.49 -20.98 -3.17
CA LEU A 173 -18.99 -21.19 -4.52
C LEU A 173 -18.33 -22.57 -4.63
N ALA A 174 -18.70 -23.33 -5.66
CA ALA A 174 -18.08 -24.61 -5.98
C ALA A 174 -17.74 -24.68 -7.47
N VAL A 175 -16.52 -25.10 -7.78
CA VAL A 175 -15.98 -25.21 -9.13
C VAL A 175 -16.08 -26.65 -9.60
N ASP A 176 -16.73 -26.87 -10.73
CA ASP A 176 -16.71 -28.14 -11.46
C ASP A 176 -15.68 -28.05 -12.59
N LEU A 177 -14.54 -28.71 -12.39
CA LEU A 177 -13.43 -28.71 -13.34
C LEU A 177 -13.76 -29.47 -14.63
N GLU A 178 -14.59 -30.51 -14.54
CA GLU A 178 -14.93 -31.38 -15.67
C GLU A 178 -15.89 -30.67 -16.61
N LEU A 179 -16.96 -30.08 -16.06
CA LEU A 179 -17.96 -29.37 -16.85
C LEU A 179 -17.58 -27.91 -17.13
N LYS A 180 -16.52 -27.41 -16.51
CA LYS A 180 -16.09 -26.00 -16.55
C LYS A 180 -17.20 -25.03 -16.11
N ARG A 181 -17.82 -25.35 -14.97
CA ARG A 181 -18.96 -24.61 -14.43
C ARG A 181 -18.74 -24.18 -12.99
N LEU A 182 -19.23 -23.00 -12.67
CA LEU A 182 -19.32 -22.49 -11.31
C LEU A 182 -20.75 -22.71 -10.79
N TYR A 183 -20.84 -23.18 -9.56
CA TYR A 183 -22.08 -23.43 -8.84
C TYR A 183 -22.12 -22.61 -7.56
N TRP A 184 -23.31 -22.12 -7.16
CA TRP A 184 -23.45 -21.33 -5.94
C TRP A 184 -24.87 -21.37 -5.39
N ILE A 185 -25.00 -21.06 -4.10
CA ILE A 185 -26.29 -20.84 -3.43
C ILE A 185 -26.46 -19.35 -3.22
N ASP A 186 -27.54 -18.75 -3.70
CA ASP A 186 -27.93 -17.41 -3.27
C ASP A 186 -28.76 -17.51 -1.99
N ARG A 187 -28.20 -16.97 -0.89
CA ARG A 187 -28.78 -17.08 0.45
C ARG A 187 -30.09 -16.30 0.61
N LEU A 188 -30.25 -15.15 -0.05
CA LEU A 188 -31.45 -14.31 0.09
C LEU A 188 -32.52 -14.66 -0.94
N LEU A 189 -32.14 -15.24 -2.08
CA LEU A 189 -33.08 -15.74 -3.08
C LEU A 189 -33.50 -17.19 -2.85
N PHE A 190 -32.82 -17.89 -1.93
CA PHE A 190 -33.02 -19.30 -1.59
C PHE A 190 -32.99 -20.18 -2.84
N GLN A 191 -31.96 -19.97 -3.65
CA GLN A 191 -31.88 -20.52 -4.99
C GLN A 191 -30.47 -21.03 -5.26
N PHE A 192 -30.41 -22.22 -5.82
CA PHE A 192 -29.19 -22.86 -6.27
C PHE A 192 -29.03 -22.69 -7.78
N TYR A 193 -27.85 -22.27 -8.21
CA TYR A 193 -27.54 -21.89 -9.59
C TYR A 193 -26.27 -22.55 -10.11
N SER A 194 -26.13 -22.55 -11.43
CA SER A 194 -24.87 -22.82 -12.11
C SER A 194 -24.67 -21.90 -13.31
N VAL A 195 -23.42 -21.68 -13.69
CA VAL A 195 -23.04 -20.94 -14.89
C VAL A 195 -21.73 -21.50 -15.44
N ASP A 196 -21.48 -21.39 -16.74
CA ASP A 196 -20.15 -21.69 -17.26
C ASP A 196 -19.11 -20.64 -16.79
N PHE A 197 -17.82 -20.95 -16.91
CA PHE A 197 -16.77 -20.02 -16.49
C PHE A 197 -16.71 -18.70 -17.27
N ASN A 198 -17.48 -18.55 -18.35
CA ASN A 198 -17.57 -17.34 -19.17
C ASN A 198 -18.86 -16.54 -18.90
N GLY A 199 -19.71 -16.97 -17.98
CA GLY A 199 -20.95 -16.29 -17.61
C GLY A 199 -22.15 -16.69 -18.48
N ASN A 200 -22.00 -17.66 -19.38
CA ASN A 200 -23.08 -18.12 -20.24
C ASN A 200 -23.79 -19.35 -19.66
N ASP A 201 -24.94 -19.66 -20.27
CA ASP A 201 -25.76 -20.84 -19.94
C ASP A 201 -26.09 -20.91 -18.44
N MET A 202 -26.44 -19.77 -17.84
CA MET A 202 -26.85 -19.71 -16.43
C MET A 202 -28.12 -20.54 -16.22
N LYS A 203 -28.10 -21.46 -15.25
CA LYS A 203 -29.20 -22.37 -14.92
C LYS A 203 -29.63 -22.21 -13.48
N SER A 204 -30.94 -22.09 -13.28
CA SER A 204 -31.61 -22.23 -12.00
C SER A 204 -31.90 -23.71 -11.75
N ILE A 205 -31.23 -24.30 -10.76
CA ILE A 205 -31.27 -25.75 -10.54
C ILE A 205 -32.35 -26.12 -9.51
N LEU A 206 -32.38 -25.43 -8.37
CA LEU A 206 -33.31 -25.73 -7.28
C LEU A 206 -33.67 -24.49 -6.46
N LYS A 207 -34.97 -24.23 -6.27
CA LYS A 207 -35.49 -23.18 -5.39
C LYS A 207 -36.15 -23.78 -4.16
N SER A 208 -35.69 -23.42 -2.97
CA SER A 208 -36.36 -23.84 -1.73
C SER A 208 -35.89 -23.04 -0.52
N HIS A 209 -36.80 -22.25 0.06
CA HIS A 209 -36.54 -21.57 1.32
C HIS A 209 -36.12 -22.54 2.44
N GLN A 210 -36.78 -23.70 2.54
CA GLN A 210 -36.51 -24.66 3.61
C GLN A 210 -35.14 -25.31 3.49
N LEU A 211 -34.65 -25.56 2.27
CA LEU A 211 -33.37 -26.25 2.05
C LEU A 211 -32.16 -25.33 2.11
N PHE A 212 -32.32 -24.06 1.73
CA PHE A 212 -31.21 -23.13 1.59
C PHE A 212 -31.07 -22.13 2.73
N LYS A 213 -32.11 -21.92 3.54
CA LYS A 213 -32.01 -21.07 4.73
C LYS A 213 -30.90 -21.57 5.65
N LEU A 214 -29.99 -20.66 6.02
CA LEU A 214 -28.81 -20.93 6.87
C LEU A 214 -27.87 -22.03 6.30
N SER A 215 -27.68 -22.03 4.98
CA SER A 215 -26.60 -22.79 4.34
C SER A 215 -25.29 -22.00 4.38
N TYR A 216 -24.15 -22.70 4.42
CA TYR A 216 -22.82 -22.05 4.55
C TYR A 216 -21.84 -22.44 3.45
N TYR A 217 -21.44 -23.70 3.35
CA TYR A 217 -20.44 -24.17 2.36
C TYR A 217 -20.98 -25.31 1.52
N MET A 218 -20.41 -25.45 0.33
CA MET A 218 -20.81 -26.42 -0.66
C MET A 218 -19.59 -27.01 -1.35
N THR A 219 -19.70 -28.26 -1.77
CA THR A 219 -18.69 -28.95 -2.58
C THR A 219 -19.37 -29.89 -3.58
N ILE A 220 -18.65 -30.26 -4.64
CA ILE A 220 -19.13 -31.10 -5.73
C ILE A 220 -18.30 -32.37 -5.75
N PHE A 221 -18.97 -33.52 -5.92
CA PHE A 221 -18.29 -34.78 -6.19
C PHE A 221 -19.15 -35.65 -7.12
N GLY A 222 -18.59 -35.98 -8.28
CA GLY A 222 -19.33 -36.64 -9.36
C GLY A 222 -20.52 -35.81 -9.83
N ASP A 223 -21.70 -36.42 -9.88
CA ASP A 223 -22.94 -35.78 -10.31
C ASP A 223 -23.70 -35.09 -9.17
N ASP A 224 -23.12 -35.06 -7.98
CA ASP A 224 -23.80 -34.64 -6.77
C ASP A 224 -23.14 -33.44 -6.12
N ILE A 225 -23.99 -32.66 -5.48
CA ILE A 225 -23.65 -31.48 -4.70
C ILE A 225 -23.97 -31.74 -3.25
N TYR A 226 -23.07 -31.28 -2.39
CA TYR A 226 -23.08 -31.49 -0.97
C TYR A 226 -22.95 -30.13 -0.29
N TRP A 227 -23.84 -29.78 0.63
CA TRP A 227 -23.73 -28.52 1.36
C TRP A 227 -24.04 -28.67 2.83
N SER A 228 -23.38 -27.84 3.64
CA SER A 228 -23.67 -27.73 5.06
C SER A 228 -24.88 -26.81 5.28
N ASN A 229 -25.80 -27.28 6.13
CA ASN A 229 -26.98 -26.51 6.50
C ASN A 229 -27.20 -26.56 8.01
N TYR A 230 -27.21 -25.37 8.62
CA TYR A 230 -27.39 -25.22 10.07
C TYR A 230 -28.84 -25.44 10.50
N PHE A 231 -29.81 -24.99 9.71
CA PHE A 231 -31.23 -25.15 10.05
C PHE A 231 -31.63 -26.62 10.18
N HIS A 232 -31.07 -27.49 9.32
CA HIS A 232 -31.27 -28.93 9.36
C HIS A 232 -30.25 -29.67 10.22
N SER A 233 -29.23 -28.96 10.72
CA SER A 233 -28.05 -29.51 11.41
C SER A 233 -27.47 -30.72 10.65
N ALA A 234 -27.32 -30.56 9.33
CA ALA A 234 -27.06 -31.68 8.42
C ALA A 234 -26.20 -31.30 7.22
N ILE A 235 -25.54 -32.32 6.66
CA ILE A 235 -25.01 -32.27 5.30
C ILE A 235 -26.08 -32.80 4.36
N LEU A 236 -26.52 -31.93 3.47
CA LEU A 236 -27.53 -32.23 2.47
C LEU A 236 -26.86 -32.55 1.13
N LYS A 237 -27.51 -33.40 0.34
CA LYS A 237 -27.04 -33.85 -0.97
C LYS A 237 -28.16 -33.80 -2.01
N THR A 238 -27.82 -33.36 -3.23
CA THR A 238 -28.71 -33.46 -4.40
C THR A 238 -27.92 -33.55 -5.70
N ASN A 239 -28.58 -33.89 -6.80
CA ASN A 239 -27.97 -33.99 -8.12
C ASN A 239 -27.73 -32.59 -8.72
N LYS A 240 -26.53 -32.35 -9.25
CA LYS A 240 -26.09 -31.04 -9.77
C LYS A 240 -26.83 -30.57 -11.03
N PHE A 241 -27.56 -31.47 -11.69
CA PHE A 241 -28.33 -31.16 -12.91
C PHE A 241 -29.82 -30.97 -12.65
N GLY A 242 -30.30 -31.18 -11.42
CA GLY A 242 -31.74 -31.10 -11.11
C GLY A 242 -32.60 -32.21 -11.72
N LEU A 243 -31.98 -33.29 -12.24
CA LEU A 243 -32.65 -34.32 -13.03
C LEU A 243 -33.57 -35.26 -12.21
N ASN A 244 -33.38 -35.35 -10.89
CA ASN A 244 -34.10 -36.32 -10.04
C ASN A 244 -35.35 -35.75 -9.34
N GLY A 245 -35.84 -34.60 -9.80
CA GLY A 245 -36.75 -33.79 -9.00
C GLY A 245 -36.07 -33.39 -7.69
N THR A 246 -36.78 -32.74 -6.78
CA THR A 246 -36.23 -32.18 -5.54
C THR A 246 -35.81 -33.23 -4.49
N GLN A 247 -35.33 -34.41 -4.90
CA GLN A 247 -34.85 -35.45 -3.99
C GLN A 247 -33.58 -34.95 -3.27
N ILE A 248 -33.74 -34.72 -1.96
CA ILE A 248 -32.68 -34.31 -1.05
C ILE A 248 -32.35 -35.47 -0.12
N ASN A 249 -31.09 -35.86 -0.11
CA ASN A 249 -30.57 -36.87 0.81
C ASN A 249 -29.87 -36.18 1.99
N TYR A 250 -30.17 -36.64 3.20
CA TYR A 250 -29.50 -36.20 4.43
C TYR A 250 -28.40 -37.20 4.74
N LEU A 251 -27.14 -36.81 4.53
CA LEU A 251 -26.00 -37.72 4.67
C LEU A 251 -25.52 -37.83 6.11
N ILE A 252 -25.45 -36.71 6.79
CA ILE A 252 -25.09 -36.59 8.20
C ILE A 252 -26.13 -35.71 8.84
N LYS A 253 -26.69 -36.13 9.96
CA LYS A 253 -27.58 -35.33 10.80
C LYS A 253 -27.01 -35.35 12.21
N THR A 254 -26.67 -34.20 12.76
CA THR A 254 -26.12 -34.13 14.11
C THR A 254 -27.26 -34.20 15.12
N GLU A 255 -27.19 -35.11 16.09
CA GLU A 255 -28.22 -35.28 17.12
C GLU A 255 -28.15 -34.19 18.21
N SER A 256 -27.05 -33.44 18.29
CA SER A 256 -26.68 -32.57 19.41
C SER A 256 -26.72 -31.07 19.11
N GLY A 257 -27.34 -30.62 18.01
CA GLY A 257 -27.37 -29.20 17.65
C GLY A 257 -25.97 -28.62 17.40
N ALA A 258 -25.03 -29.48 17.00
CA ALA A 258 -23.67 -29.07 16.64
C ALA A 258 -23.67 -28.46 15.23
N ASP A 259 -23.06 -27.28 15.12
CA ASP A 259 -23.00 -26.50 13.90
C ASP A 259 -22.04 -27.13 12.89
N ILE A 260 -22.55 -27.43 11.68
CA ILE A 260 -21.72 -27.88 10.57
C ILE A 260 -21.26 -26.64 9.81
N GLU A 261 -20.13 -26.09 10.24
CA GLU A 261 -19.59 -24.85 9.70
C GLU A 261 -18.98 -25.02 8.32
N SER A 262 -18.45 -26.19 7.94
CA SER A 262 -17.79 -26.37 6.64
C SER A 262 -17.77 -27.84 6.20
N ILE A 263 -17.51 -28.08 4.92
CA ILE A 263 -17.42 -29.40 4.31
C ILE A 263 -16.30 -29.41 3.26
N ALA A 264 -15.49 -30.46 3.27
CA ALA A 264 -14.56 -30.77 2.19
C ALA A 264 -14.60 -32.27 1.89
N ILE A 265 -14.60 -32.63 0.60
CA ILE A 265 -14.47 -34.01 0.13
C ILE A 265 -13.03 -34.15 -0.37
N ILE A 266 -12.29 -35.11 0.19
CA ILE A 266 -10.89 -35.37 -0.17
C ILE A 266 -10.87 -36.55 -1.15
N ASP A 267 -10.65 -36.27 -2.44
CA ASP A 267 -10.47 -37.29 -3.47
C ASP A 267 -9.46 -36.80 -4.54
N PRO A 268 -8.52 -37.65 -5.00
CA PRO A 268 -7.59 -37.29 -6.07
C PRO A 268 -8.26 -36.78 -7.36
N SER A 269 -9.51 -37.16 -7.65
CA SER A 269 -10.25 -36.67 -8.82
C SER A 269 -10.62 -35.20 -8.73
N LEU A 270 -10.71 -34.63 -7.52
CA LEU A 270 -11.05 -33.22 -7.30
C LEU A 270 -9.83 -32.29 -7.35
N GLN A 271 -8.62 -32.84 -7.16
CA GLN A 271 -7.35 -32.12 -7.28
C GLN A 271 -6.46 -32.80 -8.32
N PRO A 272 -6.85 -32.78 -9.61
CA PRO A 272 -6.07 -33.41 -10.66
C PRO A 272 -4.65 -32.84 -10.73
N PHE A 273 -3.70 -33.72 -11.04
CA PHE A 273 -2.32 -33.33 -11.24
C PHE A 273 -2.16 -32.47 -12.50
N SER A 274 -1.35 -31.42 -12.39
CA SER A 274 -0.93 -30.59 -13.52
C SER A 274 0.46 -30.02 -13.27
N THR A 275 1.06 -29.46 -14.32
CA THR A 275 2.39 -28.87 -14.22
C THR A 275 2.30 -27.56 -13.45
N ASN A 276 3.05 -27.46 -12.35
CA ASN A 276 3.22 -26.21 -11.63
C ASN A 276 3.98 -25.20 -12.51
N ARG A 277 3.27 -24.17 -12.96
CA ARG A 277 3.81 -23.13 -13.87
C ARG A 277 4.85 -22.23 -13.21
N CYS A 278 4.86 -22.21 -11.88
CA CYS A 278 5.80 -21.49 -11.05
C CYS A 278 7.03 -22.32 -10.65
N PHE A 279 7.09 -23.61 -10.99
CA PHE A 279 8.15 -24.52 -10.55
C PHE A 279 9.56 -24.07 -10.98
N GLN A 280 9.69 -23.56 -12.21
CA GLN A 280 10.95 -23.01 -12.73
C GLN A 280 10.95 -21.48 -12.76
N SER A 281 10.04 -20.85 -12.02
CA SER A 281 9.98 -19.39 -11.99
C SER A 281 11.29 -18.83 -11.42
N LYS A 282 11.70 -17.67 -11.96
CA LYS A 282 12.81 -16.88 -11.43
C LYS A 282 12.33 -15.84 -10.40
N CYS A 283 11.09 -15.97 -9.91
CA CYS A 283 10.52 -15.04 -8.95
C CYS A 283 11.30 -15.14 -7.63
N SER A 284 11.64 -14.00 -7.04
CA SER A 284 12.37 -14.01 -5.77
C SER A 284 11.47 -14.33 -4.57
N HIS A 285 10.17 -14.03 -4.66
CA HIS A 285 9.21 -14.25 -3.56
C HIS A 285 7.96 -15.00 -4.01
N LEU A 286 6.95 -14.32 -4.56
CA LEU A 286 5.68 -14.94 -4.92
C LEU A 286 5.54 -15.01 -6.44
N CYS A 287 5.12 -16.18 -6.93
CA CYS A 287 4.79 -16.43 -8.33
C CYS A 287 3.30 -16.72 -8.40
N LEU A 288 2.56 -15.91 -9.16
CA LEU A 288 1.13 -16.06 -9.39
C LEU A 288 0.89 -16.45 -10.85
N PRO A 289 0.18 -17.54 -11.15
CA PRO A 289 -0.05 -17.95 -12.53
C PRO A 289 -1.17 -17.12 -13.19
N ILE A 290 -0.97 -16.76 -14.46
CA ILE A 290 -1.94 -15.95 -15.23
C ILE A 290 -2.81 -16.85 -16.11
N ASN A 291 -2.17 -17.80 -16.78
CA ASN A 291 -2.76 -18.76 -17.70
C ASN A 291 -1.81 -19.96 -17.88
N GLN A 292 -2.11 -20.84 -18.84
CA GLN A 292 -1.34 -22.07 -19.10
C GLN A 292 0.17 -21.87 -19.36
N ARG A 293 0.62 -20.68 -19.74
CA ARG A 293 2.03 -20.42 -20.12
C ARG A 293 2.69 -19.25 -19.39
N GLN A 294 1.90 -18.41 -18.73
CA GLN A 294 2.39 -17.16 -18.15
C GLN A 294 2.19 -17.16 -16.64
N TYR A 295 3.15 -16.56 -15.95
CA TYR A 295 3.09 -16.26 -14.53
C TYR A 295 3.58 -14.83 -14.30
N HIS A 296 3.18 -14.24 -13.19
CA HIS A 296 3.58 -12.93 -12.72
C HIS A 296 4.41 -13.09 -11.44
N CYS A 297 5.57 -12.45 -11.38
CA CYS A 297 6.37 -12.40 -10.15
C CYS A 297 5.94 -11.18 -9.36
N VAL A 298 5.48 -11.38 -8.13
CA VAL A 298 5.02 -10.28 -7.28
C VAL A 298 5.81 -10.20 -5.98
N CYS A 299 5.94 -8.97 -5.52
CA CYS A 299 6.59 -8.62 -4.27
C CYS A 299 5.58 -8.70 -3.13
N PRO A 300 5.84 -9.45 -2.05
CA PRO A 300 4.98 -9.46 -0.88
C PRO A 300 4.67 -8.06 -0.38
N GLN A 301 3.38 -7.77 -0.27
CA GLN A 301 2.82 -6.54 0.28
C GLN A 301 2.39 -6.71 1.73
N ILE A 302 2.46 -7.92 2.31
CA ILE A 302 2.04 -8.26 3.68
C ILE A 302 3.08 -9.17 4.36
N ASN A 303 3.51 -8.84 5.60
CA ASN A 303 4.27 -9.73 6.48
C ASN A 303 3.50 -10.04 7.77
N PHE A 304 3.21 -11.31 8.04
CA PHE A 304 2.38 -11.74 9.16
C PHE A 304 3.12 -11.98 10.50
N ASN A 305 4.46 -12.05 10.51
CA ASN A 305 5.26 -12.33 11.72
C ASN A 305 5.81 -11.10 12.43
N THR A 306 5.87 -9.98 11.73
CA THR A 306 6.39 -8.71 12.24
C THR A 306 5.30 -7.66 12.10
N ARG A 307 5.08 -6.81 13.10
CA ARG A 307 4.22 -5.62 12.90
C ARG A 307 4.77 -4.66 11.83
N LEU A 308 5.98 -4.87 11.29
CA LEU A 308 6.61 -4.13 10.18
C LEU A 308 7.67 -5.04 9.49
N TYR A 309 7.66 -5.12 8.15
CA TYR A 309 8.44 -6.02 7.27
C TYR A 309 9.96 -6.10 7.55
N PRO A 310 10.57 -7.30 7.56
CA PRO A 310 11.96 -7.51 7.23
C PRO A 310 12.13 -7.70 5.71
N ASN A 311 13.18 -7.09 5.17
CA ASN A 311 13.76 -7.20 3.82
C ASN A 311 13.28 -8.39 2.96
N ILE A 312 12.55 -8.05 1.91
CA ILE A 312 12.13 -8.96 0.84
C ILE A 312 12.66 -8.33 -0.46
N ASN A 313 13.78 -8.86 -0.96
CA ASN A 313 14.48 -8.45 -2.19
C ASN A 313 13.66 -8.80 -3.45
N CYS A 314 12.54 -8.14 -3.63
CA CYS A 314 11.67 -8.33 -4.77
C CYS A 314 11.75 -7.06 -5.60
N ILE A 315 12.46 -7.14 -6.73
CA ILE A 315 12.70 -6.02 -7.64
C ILE A 315 11.51 -5.95 -8.60
N GLU A 316 10.38 -5.49 -8.09
CA GLU A 316 9.42 -4.69 -8.84
C GLU A 316 9.04 -3.54 -7.91
N SER A 317 9.37 -2.32 -8.32
CA SER A 317 9.09 -1.02 -7.69
C SER A 317 7.92 -1.07 -6.68
N ILE A 318 8.28 -1.17 -5.40
CA ILE A 318 7.40 -1.21 -4.23
C ILE A 318 7.04 0.23 -3.82
N HIS A 319 5.88 0.41 -3.18
CA HIS A 319 5.66 1.10 -1.88
C HIS A 319 4.18 1.40 -1.59
N THR A 320 3.46 0.46 -0.96
CA THR A 320 2.26 0.79 -0.16
C THR A 320 2.65 0.71 1.31
N ILE A 321 2.37 1.75 2.09
CA ILE A 321 2.48 1.75 3.57
C ILE A 321 1.08 2.01 4.16
N SER A 322 0.81 1.35 5.28
CA SER A 322 -0.49 1.25 5.96
C SER A 322 -0.74 2.33 7.01
N GLU A 323 -2.01 2.65 7.23
CA GLU A 323 -2.60 3.31 8.40
C GLU A 323 -2.28 2.63 9.75
N ARG A 324 -1.81 3.42 10.73
CA ARG A 324 -2.48 3.56 12.04
C ARG A 324 -1.96 4.76 12.88
N SER A 325 -2.42 5.94 12.51
CA SER A 325 -3.05 6.94 13.40
C SER A 325 -4.36 7.29 12.69
N GLU A 326 -5.37 7.82 13.38
CA GLU A 326 -6.68 8.20 12.79
C GLU A 326 -6.57 9.38 11.78
N SER A 327 -5.45 9.51 11.06
CA SER A 327 -5.07 10.71 10.32
C SER A 327 -4.14 10.52 9.10
N GLU A 328 -3.72 9.31 8.69
CA GLU A 328 -2.89 9.09 7.48
C GLU A 328 -3.60 8.29 6.38
N LEU A 329 -3.55 8.73 5.12
CA LEU A 329 -4.10 8.00 3.95
C LEU A 329 -3.06 7.97 2.81
N TYR A 330 -2.76 6.78 2.27
CA TYR A 330 -1.79 6.58 1.19
C TYR A 330 -2.49 6.21 -0.11
N TYR A 331 -2.20 6.91 -1.22
CA TYR A 331 -2.76 6.63 -2.54
C TYR A 331 -1.67 6.33 -3.58
N ASN A 332 -1.83 5.24 -4.33
CA ASN A 332 -0.94 4.83 -5.42
C ASN A 332 -1.52 5.30 -6.76
N LEU A 333 -0.79 6.17 -7.46
CA LEU A 333 -1.11 6.59 -8.82
C LEU A 333 -0.13 5.92 -9.80
N ASN A 334 -0.46 4.71 -10.26
CA ASN A 334 0.31 3.99 -11.29
C ASN A 334 1.83 3.97 -11.02
N GLY A 335 2.24 3.73 -9.77
CA GLY A 335 3.65 3.69 -9.36
C GLY A 335 4.22 4.98 -8.77
N ASN A 336 3.44 6.06 -8.65
CA ASN A 336 3.84 7.29 -7.96
C ASN A 336 3.01 7.45 -6.68
N TYR A 337 3.65 7.61 -5.53
CA TYR A 337 2.99 7.59 -4.22
C TYR A 337 2.55 9.00 -3.81
N ILE A 338 1.36 9.13 -3.23
CA ILE A 338 0.92 10.33 -2.51
C ILE A 338 0.75 9.97 -1.02
N ILE A 339 1.40 10.71 -0.14
CA ILE A 339 1.34 10.63 1.32
C ILE A 339 0.52 11.79 1.88
N TYR A 340 -0.36 11.50 2.84
CA TYR A 340 -1.13 12.46 3.67
C TYR A 340 -0.83 12.27 5.17
N GLU A 341 -0.67 13.36 5.95
CA GLU A 341 -1.12 13.47 7.37
C GLU A 341 -1.19 14.94 7.88
N MET A 342 -2.11 15.18 8.84
CA MET A 342 -2.35 16.40 9.61
C MET A 342 -1.57 16.47 10.95
N ILE A 343 -1.06 17.66 11.24
CA ILE A 343 -0.87 18.31 12.56
C ILE A 343 -0.17 17.50 13.66
N GLY A 344 1.12 17.81 13.86
CA GLY A 344 1.81 17.63 15.13
C GLY A 344 2.66 16.38 15.20
N SER A 345 3.97 16.59 14.98
CA SER A 345 5.10 15.64 15.11
C SER A 345 5.51 15.00 13.77
N TYR A 346 6.51 15.60 13.13
CA TYR A 346 7.34 14.99 12.09
C TYR A 346 8.09 13.75 12.66
N TYR A 347 8.57 12.78 11.89
CA TYR A 347 9.37 11.65 12.43
C TYR A 347 10.33 11.12 11.37
N ILE A 348 11.60 10.82 11.67
CA ILE A 348 12.57 10.40 10.64
C ILE A 348 13.37 9.17 11.07
N ARG A 349 13.53 8.18 10.17
CA ARG A 349 14.40 7.01 10.37
C ARG A 349 15.35 6.82 9.17
N PRO A 350 16.66 6.59 9.38
CA PRO A 350 17.59 6.17 8.33
C PRO A 350 17.43 4.67 8.04
N TYR A 351 17.47 4.27 6.77
CA TYR A 351 17.38 2.87 6.33
C TYR A 351 18.78 2.22 6.32
N GLU A 352 18.92 1.03 6.91
CA GLU A 352 20.22 0.35 7.05
C GLU A 352 20.80 -0.15 5.71
N LYS A 353 21.85 0.54 5.26
CA LYS A 353 23.10 0.11 4.59
C LYS A 353 23.10 -0.82 3.36
N HIS A 354 22.00 -1.36 2.83
CA HIS A 354 22.06 -2.32 1.70
C HIS A 354 21.29 -1.95 0.40
N ARG A 355 20.85 -0.68 0.21
CA ARG A 355 20.77 0.09 -1.07
C ARG A 355 19.97 1.41 -0.87
N PRO A 356 20.20 2.47 -1.68
CA PRO A 356 20.02 3.86 -1.25
C PRO A 356 18.76 4.55 -1.83
N ASN A 357 18.30 5.62 -1.16
CA ASN A 357 17.58 6.77 -1.72
C ASN A 357 16.03 6.83 -1.71
N VAL A 358 15.32 6.35 -0.68
CA VAL A 358 13.97 6.85 -0.38
C VAL A 358 13.77 7.08 1.12
N TYR A 359 13.48 8.32 1.52
CA TYR A 359 13.25 8.68 2.93
C TYR A 359 11.74 8.84 3.14
N GLY A 360 11.17 7.97 3.99
CA GLY A 360 9.80 8.05 4.46
C GLY A 360 9.76 8.37 5.96
N LEU A 361 8.78 9.17 6.37
CA LEU A 361 8.56 9.54 7.78
C LEU A 361 7.83 8.38 8.49
N THR A 362 8.42 7.79 9.54
CA THR A 362 7.78 6.73 10.37
C THR A 362 8.19 6.84 11.85
N THR A 363 7.45 6.18 12.73
CA THR A 363 7.21 6.48 14.16
C THR A 363 8.33 6.18 15.19
N ASP A 364 9.57 5.89 14.78
CA ASP A 364 10.58 5.32 15.70
C ASP A 364 11.54 6.32 16.38
N HIS A 365 11.59 7.60 15.98
CA HIS A 365 12.51 8.58 16.59
C HIS A 365 11.81 9.85 17.07
N LYS A 366 11.97 10.19 18.37
CA LYS A 366 11.52 11.48 18.92
C LYS A 366 12.21 12.62 18.18
N LEU A 367 11.42 13.54 17.64
CA LEU A 367 11.92 14.77 17.04
C LEU A 367 12.74 15.62 18.00
N PRO A 368 13.61 16.50 17.47
CA PRO A 368 14.23 17.55 18.26
C PRO A 368 13.16 18.38 18.96
N ASN A 369 13.31 18.63 20.26
CA ASN A 369 12.40 19.48 21.05
C ASN A 369 12.23 20.91 20.45
N THR A 370 13.12 21.31 19.55
CA THR A 370 13.11 22.61 18.84
C THR A 370 12.20 22.66 17.62
N LEU A 371 11.68 21.52 17.16
CA LEU A 371 10.85 21.45 15.95
C LEU A 371 9.38 21.70 16.31
N ARG A 372 8.85 22.86 15.91
CA ARG A 372 7.44 23.23 16.17
C ARG A 372 6.51 22.59 15.13
N ALA A 373 5.26 22.34 15.51
CA ALA A 373 4.25 21.63 14.70
C ALA A 373 4.04 22.18 13.26
N ASN A 374 4.43 23.44 12.96
CA ASN A 374 4.23 24.09 11.66
C ASN A 374 5.52 24.45 10.91
N SER A 375 6.70 23.98 11.35
CA SER A 375 7.96 24.26 10.66
C SER A 375 8.05 23.52 9.32
N LYS A 376 8.43 24.21 8.23
CA LYS A 376 8.76 23.53 6.96
C LYS A 376 10.06 22.73 7.13
N ILE A 377 10.08 21.51 6.59
CA ILE A 377 11.21 20.57 6.63
C ILE A 377 11.59 20.20 5.20
N CYS A 378 12.88 20.05 4.95
CA CYS A 378 13.42 19.52 3.71
C CYS A 378 14.43 18.41 4.01
N ILE A 379 14.44 17.39 3.16
CA ILE A 379 15.27 16.21 3.30
C ILE A 379 16.28 16.19 2.15
N ASP A 380 17.55 16.02 2.50
CA ASP A 380 18.59 15.61 1.57
C ASP A 380 18.71 14.09 1.64
N TRP A 381 18.14 13.43 0.63
CA TRP A 381 18.15 11.98 0.57
C TRP A 381 19.50 11.40 0.10
N ILE A 382 20.37 12.21 -0.50
CA ILE A 382 21.66 11.71 -0.99
C ILE A 382 22.65 11.66 0.16
N HIS A 383 22.71 12.69 1.00
CA HIS A 383 23.74 12.86 2.03
C HIS A 383 23.28 12.55 3.46
N ASP A 384 22.09 11.98 3.62
CA ASP A 384 21.50 11.65 4.92
C ASP A 384 21.29 12.89 5.84
N LEU A 385 20.91 14.05 5.27
CA LEU A 385 20.71 15.30 6.01
C LEU A 385 19.24 15.72 6.04
N PHE A 386 18.85 16.46 7.07
CA PHE A 386 17.56 17.13 7.12
C PHE A 386 17.68 18.56 7.64
N TYR A 387 16.86 19.43 7.05
CA TYR A 387 16.85 20.88 7.26
C TYR A 387 15.47 21.32 7.74
N TRP A 388 15.41 22.27 8.68
CA TRP A 388 14.14 22.87 9.09
C TRP A 388 14.26 24.32 9.53
N ILE A 389 13.14 25.04 9.46
CA ILE A 389 13.04 26.42 9.93
C ILE A 389 12.76 26.39 11.44
N LYS A 390 13.71 26.89 12.22
CA LYS A 390 13.61 27.10 13.67
C LYS A 390 13.14 28.53 13.96
N ASP A 391 12.00 28.65 14.65
CA ASP A 391 11.41 29.90 15.13
C ASP A 391 11.20 31.00 14.06
N LYS A 392 11.05 30.63 12.78
CA LYS A 392 11.01 31.54 11.60
C LYS A 392 12.25 32.43 11.43
N LYS A 393 13.36 32.12 12.11
CA LYS A 393 14.58 32.95 12.14
C LYS A 393 15.84 32.22 11.72
N GLN A 394 15.87 30.90 11.83
CA GLN A 394 17.07 30.13 11.56
C GLN A 394 16.72 28.94 10.68
N ILE A 395 17.60 28.63 9.74
CA ILE A 395 17.65 27.31 9.10
C ILE A 395 18.70 26.53 9.87
N VAL A 396 18.33 25.33 10.28
CA VAL A 396 19.24 24.43 10.98
C VAL A 396 19.28 23.10 10.26
N VAL A 397 20.42 22.42 10.34
CA VAL A 397 20.71 21.16 9.67
C VAL A 397 21.21 20.12 10.67
N SER A 398 20.83 18.87 10.46
CA SER A 398 21.37 17.72 11.18
C SER A 398 21.39 16.48 10.29
N ASP A 399 22.26 15.52 10.63
CA ASP A 399 22.11 14.14 10.21
C ASP A 399 20.91 13.48 10.93
N PHE A 400 20.46 12.34 10.44
CA PHE A 400 19.32 11.63 11.04
C PHE A 400 19.56 11.06 12.44
N ASP A 401 20.82 10.80 12.81
CA ASP A 401 21.19 10.23 14.12
C ASP A 401 21.38 11.29 15.22
N GLY A 402 21.59 12.55 14.85
CA GLY A 402 21.98 13.66 15.74
C GLY A 402 20.87 14.62 16.13
N LEU A 403 19.63 14.12 16.22
CA LEU A 403 18.40 14.89 16.50
C LEU A 403 18.46 15.81 17.75
N ASN A 404 19.45 15.65 18.63
CA ASN A 404 19.61 16.48 19.83
C ASN A 404 20.57 17.66 19.66
N HIS A 405 21.37 17.73 18.58
CA HIS A 405 22.42 18.73 18.40
C HIS A 405 22.54 19.21 16.94
N PRO A 406 21.54 19.97 16.43
CA PRO A 406 21.63 20.55 15.10
C PRO A 406 22.60 21.71 15.02
N ILE A 407 23.15 21.90 13.83
CA ILE A 407 24.03 23.01 13.50
C ILE A 407 23.21 24.11 12.84
N THR A 408 23.46 25.36 13.22
CA THR A 408 22.87 26.51 12.53
C THR A 408 23.46 26.59 11.12
N PHE A 409 22.59 26.46 10.12
CA PHE A 409 22.93 26.50 8.70
C PHE A 409 22.87 27.93 8.16
N ALA A 410 21.80 28.65 8.50
CA ALA A 410 21.66 30.05 8.19
C ALA A 410 20.94 30.74 9.35
N ASN A 411 21.42 31.93 9.71
CA ASN A 411 20.76 32.79 10.67
C ASN A 411 20.30 34.05 9.94
N LYS A 412 19.07 34.45 10.21
CA LYS A 412 18.42 35.60 9.61
C LYS A 412 19.24 36.89 9.76
N ILE A 413 19.19 37.69 8.70
CA ILE A 413 19.52 39.13 8.74
C ILE A 413 18.25 40.00 8.75
N TYR A 414 17.18 39.58 8.06
CA TYR A 414 15.93 40.35 7.87
C TYR A 414 14.79 39.99 8.84
N GLU A 415 13.49 40.00 8.48
CA GLU A 415 12.36 39.92 9.43
C GLU A 415 11.70 38.54 9.62
N SER A 416 11.70 37.65 8.63
CA SER A 416 11.40 36.22 8.85
C SER A 416 11.79 35.35 7.66
N ILE A 417 12.01 34.06 7.90
CA ILE A 417 12.15 33.04 6.85
C ILE A 417 10.79 32.37 6.68
N THR A 418 10.25 32.39 5.46
CA THR A 418 8.89 31.89 5.19
C THR A 418 8.89 30.42 4.77
N THR A 419 9.77 30.04 3.84
CA THR A 419 9.78 28.73 3.21
C THR A 419 11.18 28.42 2.68
N MET A 420 11.52 27.13 2.56
CA MET A 420 12.80 26.64 2.04
C MET A 420 12.59 25.47 1.09
N ALA A 421 13.62 25.15 0.30
CA ALA A 421 13.71 23.95 -0.49
C ALA A 421 15.18 23.50 -0.58
N VAL A 422 15.43 22.19 -0.66
CA VAL A 422 16.78 21.60 -0.80
C VAL A 422 16.85 20.78 -2.08
N ASN A 423 17.90 20.97 -2.88
CA ASN A 423 18.24 20.14 -4.04
C ASN A 423 19.59 19.45 -3.77
N PRO A 424 19.57 18.18 -3.35
CA PRO A 424 20.80 17.47 -2.99
C PRO A 424 21.63 17.00 -4.19
N ILE A 425 21.03 16.94 -5.39
CA ILE A 425 21.73 16.54 -6.62
C ILE A 425 22.76 17.63 -6.98
N ASP A 426 22.31 18.88 -7.02
CA ASP A 426 23.14 20.06 -7.32
C ASP A 426 23.78 20.69 -6.07
N SER A 427 23.56 20.12 -4.88
CA SER A 427 24.04 20.62 -3.59
C SER A 427 23.59 22.05 -3.24
N LEU A 428 22.31 22.37 -3.49
CA LEU A 428 21.73 23.70 -3.30
C LEU A 428 20.70 23.75 -2.17
N VAL A 429 20.67 24.89 -1.47
CA VAL A 429 19.59 25.28 -0.57
C VAL A 429 19.03 26.62 -1.02
N LEU A 430 17.70 26.69 -1.15
CA LEU A 430 16.96 27.91 -1.44
C LEU A 430 16.03 28.26 -0.29
N TRP A 431 15.89 29.54 0.01
CA TRP A 431 14.89 30.00 0.96
C TRP A 431 14.40 31.41 0.63
N ILE A 432 13.24 31.76 1.18
CA ILE A 432 12.70 33.11 1.08
C ILE A 432 12.81 33.81 2.43
N GLU A 433 13.35 35.02 2.37
CA GLU A 433 13.43 35.95 3.47
C GLU A 433 12.50 37.14 3.22
N PHE A 434 11.81 37.59 4.27
CA PHE A 434 11.00 38.81 4.24
C PHE A 434 11.82 40.01 4.73
N ASP A 435 11.99 41.01 3.87
CA ASP A 435 12.60 42.29 4.18
C ASP A 435 11.52 43.33 4.53
N ILE A 436 11.45 43.66 5.82
CA ILE A 436 10.47 44.63 6.35
C ILE A 436 10.74 46.07 5.91
N GLN A 437 12.00 46.41 5.57
CA GLN A 437 12.35 47.79 5.19
C GLN A 437 11.74 48.15 3.83
N TYR A 438 11.73 47.20 2.91
CA TYR A 438 11.23 47.39 1.55
C TYR A 438 9.87 46.70 1.30
N ASN A 439 9.38 45.92 2.28
CA ASN A 439 8.20 45.08 2.15
C ASN A 439 8.31 44.10 0.97
N GLU A 440 9.46 43.42 0.88
CA GLU A 440 9.81 42.53 -0.22
C GLU A 440 10.20 41.14 0.26
N TYR A 441 10.08 40.15 -0.62
CA TYR A 441 10.47 38.78 -0.37
C TYR A 441 11.67 38.42 -1.24
N LEU A 442 12.80 38.11 -0.61
CA LEU A 442 14.08 37.85 -1.27
C LEU A 442 14.28 36.34 -1.42
N LEU A 443 14.46 35.86 -2.65
CA LEU A 443 14.84 34.48 -2.93
C LEU A 443 16.35 34.34 -2.84
N GLN A 444 16.82 33.68 -1.79
CA GLN A 444 18.23 33.41 -1.53
C GLN A 444 18.61 32.02 -2.03
N ARG A 445 19.85 31.89 -2.53
CA ARG A 445 20.46 30.63 -2.95
C ARG A 445 21.83 30.47 -2.34
N THR A 446 22.15 29.28 -1.87
CA THR A 446 23.47 28.92 -1.34
C THR A 446 23.80 27.45 -1.63
N SER A 447 25.07 27.08 -1.52
CA SER A 447 25.51 25.68 -1.46
C SER A 447 25.09 25.05 -0.12
N GLN A 448 24.93 23.73 -0.06
CA GLN A 448 24.55 23.00 1.17
C GLN A 448 25.56 23.07 2.32
N ASP A 449 26.73 23.67 2.11
CA ASP A 449 27.71 24.04 3.14
C ASP A 449 27.62 25.52 3.57
N GLY A 450 26.63 26.25 3.07
CA GLY A 450 26.39 27.67 3.29
C GLY A 450 27.27 28.63 2.46
N SER A 451 28.11 28.13 1.55
CA SER A 451 28.94 28.97 0.68
C SER A 451 28.18 29.50 -0.55
N ASN A 452 28.72 30.52 -1.22
CA ASN A 452 28.18 31.08 -2.47
C ASN A 452 26.74 31.61 -2.37
N ILE A 453 26.46 32.37 -1.31
CA ILE A 453 25.15 32.97 -1.10
C ILE A 453 24.89 34.03 -2.15
N THR A 454 23.76 33.92 -2.85
CA THR A 454 23.34 34.86 -3.88
C THR A 454 21.85 35.09 -3.79
N GLN A 455 21.43 36.36 -3.83
CA GLN A 455 20.03 36.72 -4.06
C GLN A 455 19.72 36.56 -5.56
N ILE A 456 18.78 35.67 -5.89
CA ILE A 456 18.45 35.34 -7.28
C ILE A 456 17.18 36.05 -7.79
N TYR A 457 16.25 36.43 -6.91
CA TYR A 457 15.04 37.14 -7.30
C TYR A 457 14.41 37.91 -6.13
N THR A 458 13.66 38.97 -6.45
CA THR A 458 12.90 39.78 -5.49
C THR A 458 11.42 39.74 -5.85
N PHE A 459 10.58 39.25 -4.93
CA PHE A 459 9.13 39.25 -5.08
C PHE A 459 8.49 40.43 -4.34
N LYS A 460 7.46 40.99 -4.96
CA LYS A 460 6.61 42.05 -4.39
C LYS A 460 5.40 41.51 -3.62
N THR A 461 5.24 40.19 -3.59
CA THR A 461 4.09 39.49 -3.00
C THR A 461 4.58 38.36 -2.12
N HIS A 462 3.81 38.01 -1.09
CA HIS A 462 4.12 36.86 -0.25
C HIS A 462 4.15 35.59 -1.08
N ILE A 463 5.07 34.67 -0.75
CA ILE A 463 5.19 33.38 -1.42
C ILE A 463 4.75 32.27 -0.47
N LYS A 464 3.73 31.52 -0.87
CA LYS A 464 3.09 30.52 -0.02
C LYS A 464 3.85 29.19 0.03
N CYS A 465 4.37 28.74 -1.11
CA CYS A 465 5.12 27.49 -1.25
C CYS A 465 6.25 27.62 -2.29
N LEU A 466 7.21 26.71 -2.21
CA LEU A 466 8.41 26.66 -3.07
C LEU A 466 8.76 25.19 -3.31
N GLU A 467 8.60 24.76 -4.56
CA GLU A 467 8.73 23.37 -4.96
C GLU A 467 9.72 23.25 -6.12
N PHE A 468 10.68 22.34 -5.96
CA PHE A 468 11.67 22.05 -6.99
C PHE A 468 11.17 21.07 -8.03
N ASP A 469 11.56 21.31 -9.27
CA ASP A 469 11.58 20.34 -10.34
C ASP A 469 13.03 20.09 -10.76
N TYR A 470 13.61 19.02 -10.19
CA TYR A 470 15.05 18.73 -10.33
C TYR A 470 15.46 18.46 -11.79
N PRO A 471 14.75 17.61 -12.57
CA PRO A 471 15.10 17.36 -13.96
C PRO A 471 15.12 18.61 -14.86
N TYR A 472 14.24 19.58 -14.59
CA TYR A 472 14.08 20.77 -15.43
C TYR A 472 14.77 22.02 -14.87
N LYS A 473 15.41 21.93 -13.70
CA LYS A 473 16.09 23.05 -13.01
C LYS A 473 15.20 24.28 -12.83
N ARG A 474 13.93 24.05 -12.47
CA ARG A 474 12.93 25.10 -12.23
C ARG A 474 12.37 25.04 -10.81
N ILE A 475 11.97 26.21 -10.34
CA ILE A 475 11.27 26.42 -9.08
C ILE A 475 9.84 26.80 -9.42
N TYR A 476 8.88 26.11 -8.80
CA TYR A 476 7.46 26.40 -8.91
C TYR A 476 6.97 26.98 -7.59
N TYR A 477 6.14 28.02 -7.67
CA TYR A 477 5.70 28.75 -6.49
C TYR A 477 4.30 29.36 -6.67
N LEU A 478 3.58 29.48 -5.56
CA LEU A 478 2.30 30.18 -5.48
C LEU A 478 2.48 31.55 -4.83
N THR A 479 1.98 32.59 -5.49
CA THR A 479 1.88 33.93 -4.90
C THR A 479 0.75 33.96 -3.86
N ALA A 480 0.83 34.88 -2.90
CA ALA A 480 -0.20 35.12 -1.92
C ALA A 480 -0.31 36.62 -1.62
N PHE A 481 -1.53 37.07 -1.34
CA PHE A 481 -1.80 38.45 -0.95
C PHE A 481 -1.65 38.62 0.57
N GLU A 482 -1.02 39.71 1.01
CA GLU A 482 -1.04 40.13 2.42
C GLU A 482 -2.29 40.97 2.69
N LEU A 483 -3.09 40.58 3.69
CA LEU A 483 -4.21 41.39 4.19
C LEU A 483 -3.68 42.68 4.86
N CYS A 484 -3.36 43.72 4.08
CA CYS A 484 -3.08 45.04 4.66
C CYS A 484 -3.23 46.27 3.72
N SER A 485 -4.05 46.23 2.66
CA SER A 485 -4.42 47.43 1.89
C SER A 485 -5.89 47.42 1.45
N ILE A 486 -6.53 48.60 1.52
CA ILE A 486 -7.99 48.81 1.55
C ILE A 486 -8.64 48.98 0.15
N GLU A 487 -7.92 48.81 -0.96
CA GLU A 487 -8.52 48.92 -2.30
C GLU A 487 -8.38 47.59 -3.06
N TYR A 488 -9.54 46.97 -3.33
CA TYR A 488 -9.71 45.57 -3.72
C TYR A 488 -10.35 45.49 -5.12
N ASP A 489 -9.69 44.81 -6.08
CA ASP A 489 -10.28 44.47 -7.40
C ASP A 489 -10.47 42.97 -7.64
N GLY A 490 -10.04 42.11 -6.71
CA GLY A 490 -10.33 40.67 -6.72
C GLY A 490 -9.54 39.85 -7.73
N THR A 491 -8.24 40.09 -7.92
CA THR A 491 -7.38 39.31 -8.82
C THR A 491 -6.21 38.57 -8.13
N ASP A 492 -6.22 37.24 -8.29
CA ASP A 492 -5.13 36.40 -8.81
C ASP A 492 -4.02 35.90 -7.84
N ILE A 493 -4.29 34.86 -7.04
CA ILE A 493 -3.24 33.89 -6.67
C ILE A 493 -2.72 33.26 -7.97
N GLN A 494 -1.41 33.29 -8.22
CA GLN A 494 -0.80 32.80 -9.45
C GLN A 494 0.12 31.62 -9.19
N LEU A 495 0.03 30.60 -10.04
CA LEU A 495 1.07 29.58 -10.16
C LEU A 495 2.14 30.09 -11.13
N CYS A 496 3.34 30.30 -10.61
CA CYS A 496 4.49 30.77 -11.38
C CYS A 496 5.61 29.72 -11.40
N SER A 497 6.50 29.86 -12.39
CA SER A 497 7.78 29.15 -12.41
C SER A 497 8.93 30.12 -12.73
N ILE A 498 10.11 29.82 -12.20
CA ILE A 498 11.35 30.56 -12.42
C ILE A 498 12.53 29.59 -12.46
N GLU A 499 13.61 29.94 -13.13
CA GLU A 499 14.84 29.12 -13.18
C GLU A 499 15.70 29.32 -11.93
N TYR A 500 16.64 28.40 -11.67
CA TYR A 500 17.50 28.45 -10.48
C TYR A 500 18.44 29.67 -10.42
N ASP A 501 18.59 30.37 -11.54
CA ASP A 501 19.36 31.61 -11.66
C ASP A 501 18.49 32.88 -11.58
N GLY A 502 17.18 32.74 -11.38
CA GLY A 502 16.24 33.86 -11.32
C GLY A 502 15.73 34.33 -12.69
N THR A 503 16.14 33.70 -13.79
CA THR A 503 15.68 34.03 -15.13
C THR A 503 14.45 33.23 -15.54
N GLY A 504 13.93 33.51 -16.74
CA GLY A 504 12.90 32.68 -17.35
C GLY A 504 11.58 32.61 -16.57
N ARG A 505 11.23 33.65 -15.80
CA ARG A 505 9.98 33.70 -15.03
C ARG A 505 8.76 33.56 -15.96
N ARG A 506 7.82 32.69 -15.61
CA ARG A 506 6.57 32.44 -16.33
C ARG A 506 5.40 32.34 -15.37
N VAL A 507 4.27 32.94 -15.73
CA VAL A 507 2.96 32.68 -15.11
C VAL A 507 2.33 31.50 -15.83
N LEU A 508 1.96 30.46 -15.08
CA LEU A 508 1.41 29.21 -15.61
C LEU A 508 -0.10 29.16 -15.43
N VAL A 509 -0.60 29.59 -14.26
CA VAL A 509 -2.03 29.77 -13.96
C VAL A 509 -2.22 31.14 -13.35
N ALA A 510 -3.09 31.95 -13.95
CA ALA A 510 -3.38 33.30 -13.49
C ALA A 510 -4.40 33.31 -12.32
N ASP A 511 -5.39 32.42 -12.37
CA ASP A 511 -6.44 32.29 -11.36
C ASP A 511 -6.29 30.93 -10.63
N ALA A 512 -5.40 30.91 -9.65
CA ALA A 512 -5.10 29.74 -8.81
C ALA A 512 -5.61 29.92 -7.38
N ASP A 513 -6.69 30.71 -7.20
CA ASP A 513 -7.26 31.06 -5.90
C ASP A 513 -7.71 29.83 -5.10
N SER A 514 -8.09 28.76 -5.78
CA SER A 514 -8.48 27.51 -5.12
C SER A 514 -7.28 26.72 -4.58
N MET A 515 -6.05 26.98 -5.02
CA MET A 515 -4.86 26.19 -4.65
C MET A 515 -4.39 26.48 -3.22
N PHE A 516 -4.69 25.57 -2.29
CA PHE A 516 -4.27 25.68 -0.91
C PHE A 516 -2.83 25.19 -0.69
N GLN A 517 -2.50 24.00 -1.17
CA GLN A 517 -1.13 23.46 -1.20
C GLN A 517 -0.91 22.75 -2.54
N MET A 518 0.31 22.81 -3.04
CA MET A 518 0.67 22.32 -4.37
C MET A 518 1.95 21.48 -4.31
N GLN A 519 2.05 20.48 -5.19
CA GLN A 519 3.30 19.83 -5.55
C GLN A 519 3.44 19.63 -7.06
N VAL A 520 4.67 19.68 -7.55
CA VAL A 520 5.01 19.44 -8.95
C VAL A 520 5.74 18.12 -9.08
N PHE A 521 5.29 17.29 -10.01
CA PHE A 521 5.93 16.01 -10.30
C PHE A 521 5.59 15.54 -11.73
N ASN A 522 6.61 15.07 -12.46
CA ASN A 522 6.49 14.49 -13.80
C ASN A 522 5.64 15.34 -14.78
N GLN A 523 6.01 16.62 -14.95
CA GLN A 523 5.29 17.62 -15.76
C GLN A 523 3.82 17.89 -15.38
N ASN A 524 3.40 17.46 -14.19
CA ASN A 524 2.07 17.74 -13.68
C ASN A 524 2.15 18.57 -12.40
N VAL A 525 1.16 19.42 -12.22
CA VAL A 525 0.87 20.09 -10.96
C VAL A 525 -0.26 19.35 -10.26
N TYR A 526 -0.06 19.08 -8.98
CA TYR A 526 -1.04 18.50 -8.08
C TYR A 526 -1.35 19.54 -7.02
N TRP A 527 -2.62 19.67 -6.63
CA TRP A 527 -2.99 20.56 -5.54
C TRP A 527 -4.21 20.06 -4.78
N ILE A 528 -4.37 20.64 -3.60
CA ILE A 528 -5.57 20.52 -2.77
C ILE A 528 -6.17 21.91 -2.61
N GLU A 529 -7.48 21.96 -2.41
CA GLU A 529 -8.20 23.19 -2.15
C GLU A 529 -8.52 23.34 -0.65
N TYR A 530 -8.82 24.56 -0.20
CA TYR A 530 -9.10 24.80 1.21
C TYR A 530 -10.34 24.03 1.66
N SER A 531 -10.23 23.28 2.75
CA SER A 531 -11.31 22.40 3.25
C SER A 531 -11.78 21.34 2.26
N SER A 532 -10.96 20.98 1.27
CA SER A 532 -11.28 19.95 0.29
C SER A 532 -10.87 18.56 0.77
N ASP A 533 -11.68 17.58 0.41
CA ASP A 533 -11.39 16.16 0.51
C ASP A 533 -10.85 15.60 -0.81
N GLN A 534 -10.39 16.45 -1.74
CA GLN A 534 -9.98 16.05 -3.08
C GLN A 534 -8.57 16.51 -3.42
N ILE A 535 -7.90 15.70 -4.24
CA ILE A 535 -6.65 16.08 -4.91
C ILE A 535 -6.94 16.28 -6.39
N PHE A 536 -6.51 17.41 -6.91
CA PHE A 536 -6.59 17.78 -8.31
C PHE A 536 -5.24 17.62 -9.00
N ARG A 537 -5.28 17.34 -10.30
CA ARG A 537 -4.10 17.28 -11.17
C ARG A 537 -4.34 18.05 -12.45
N SER A 538 -3.32 18.76 -12.92
CA SER A 538 -3.30 19.37 -14.25
C SER A 538 -1.91 19.26 -14.87
N ASN A 539 -1.83 19.27 -16.20
CA ASN A 539 -0.56 19.22 -16.91
C ASN A 539 0.06 20.63 -16.92
N LEU A 540 1.36 20.76 -16.61
CA LEU A 540 2.04 22.05 -16.59
C LEU A 540 2.12 22.73 -17.97
N SER A 541 2.02 21.96 -19.06
CA SER A 541 1.98 22.48 -20.43
C SER A 541 0.59 23.01 -20.83
N GLN A 542 -0.47 22.53 -20.19
CA GLN A 542 -1.86 22.94 -20.42
C GLN A 542 -2.65 22.96 -19.10
N PRO A 543 -2.39 23.95 -18.23
CA PRO A 543 -2.85 23.87 -16.86
C PRO A 543 -4.36 24.14 -16.65
N SER A 544 -5.11 24.49 -17.71
CA SER A 544 -6.55 24.81 -17.64
C SER A 544 -7.50 23.61 -17.53
N ALA A 545 -7.03 22.37 -17.68
CA ALA A 545 -7.84 21.16 -17.56
C ALA A 545 -7.57 20.45 -16.22
N ALA A 546 -8.16 20.95 -15.13
CA ALA A 546 -8.10 20.29 -13.84
C ALA A 546 -8.86 18.95 -13.87
N HIS A 547 -8.17 17.87 -13.52
CA HIS A 547 -8.76 16.54 -13.39
C HIS A 547 -8.80 16.16 -11.91
N GLN A 548 -9.99 15.77 -11.44
CA GLN A 548 -10.15 15.16 -10.11
C GLN A 548 -9.47 13.79 -10.11
N MET A 549 -8.55 13.57 -9.18
CA MET A 549 -7.78 12.33 -9.09
C MET A 549 -8.37 11.37 -8.07
N VAL A 550 -8.60 11.88 -6.86
CA VAL A 550 -8.95 11.09 -5.69
C VAL A 550 -9.84 11.92 -4.77
N THR A 551 -10.83 11.26 -4.15
CA THR A 551 -11.67 11.80 -3.08
C THR A 551 -11.44 11.00 -1.81
N PHE A 552 -11.32 11.71 -0.69
CA PHE A 552 -11.01 11.17 0.62
C PHE A 552 -12.25 11.31 1.52
N ASN A 553 -12.33 10.54 2.61
CA ASN A 553 -13.45 10.64 3.56
C ASN A 553 -13.22 11.71 4.64
N THR A 554 -12.17 12.52 4.49
CA THR A 554 -11.76 13.55 5.44
C THR A 554 -11.12 14.72 4.71
N ILE A 555 -11.15 15.90 5.34
CA ILE A 555 -10.52 17.11 4.82
C ILE A 555 -9.00 16.94 4.84
N ILE A 556 -8.36 17.28 3.72
CA ILE A 556 -6.92 17.22 3.55
C ILE A 556 -6.33 18.59 3.76
N ASN A 557 -5.37 18.70 4.69
CA ASN A 557 -4.63 19.94 4.92
C ASN A 557 -3.25 19.97 4.24
N ARG A 558 -2.58 18.81 4.04
CA ARG A 558 -1.27 18.70 3.39
C ARG A 558 -1.11 17.38 2.66
N PHE A 559 -0.38 17.34 1.55
CA PHE A 559 0.02 16.10 0.87
C PHE A 559 1.46 16.16 0.34
N ASN A 560 2.10 15.00 0.18
CA ASN A 560 3.44 14.84 -0.39
C ASN A 560 3.47 13.73 -1.45
N ILE A 561 4.09 13.97 -2.60
CA ILE A 561 4.35 12.98 -3.64
C ILE A 561 5.72 12.35 -3.36
N VAL A 562 5.76 11.04 -3.19
CA VAL A 562 6.99 10.27 -3.02
C VAL A 562 7.15 9.36 -4.23
N ASP A 563 8.30 9.45 -4.88
CA ASP A 563 8.59 8.66 -6.06
C ASP A 563 10.11 8.49 -6.24
N ASN A 564 10.55 7.34 -6.76
CA ASN A 564 11.96 7.07 -7.03
C ASN A 564 12.54 8.02 -8.09
N LEU A 565 11.73 8.56 -9.00
CA LEU A 565 12.13 9.58 -9.96
C LEU A 565 12.23 10.98 -9.30
N ARG A 566 11.55 11.19 -8.16
CA ARG A 566 11.66 12.42 -7.37
C ARG A 566 12.89 12.38 -6.45
N GLN A 567 13.30 11.19 -6.01
CA GLN A 567 14.50 10.93 -5.24
C GLN A 567 15.42 9.96 -6.00
N PRO A 568 15.94 10.36 -7.17
CA PRO A 568 16.69 9.44 -8.02
C PRO A 568 17.96 9.00 -7.30
N GLY A 569 18.26 7.71 -7.44
CA GLY A 569 19.35 7.06 -6.71
C GLY A 569 20.74 7.24 -7.33
N ASP A 570 20.82 8.02 -8.39
CA ASP A 570 22.01 8.33 -9.19
C ASP A 570 22.91 9.42 -8.57
N GLY A 571 22.42 10.11 -7.54
CA GLY A 571 23.23 11.02 -6.73
C GLY A 571 24.36 10.30 -6.00
N PHE A 572 25.61 10.62 -6.32
CA PHE A 572 26.77 10.16 -5.56
C PHE A 572 26.80 10.89 -4.21
N ASN A 573 26.64 10.17 -3.10
CA ASN A 573 26.80 10.75 -1.78
C ASN A 573 28.29 11.09 -1.54
N ARG A 574 28.59 12.39 -1.61
CA ARG A 574 29.91 12.98 -1.47
C ARG A 574 30.51 12.78 -0.07
N CYS A 575 29.63 12.56 0.90
CA CYS A 575 29.97 12.36 2.30
C CYS A 575 30.26 10.89 2.67
N LEU A 576 30.02 9.92 1.77
CA LEU A 576 30.26 8.48 2.06
C LEU A 576 31.71 8.13 2.40
N ARG A 577 32.67 8.89 1.88
CA ARG A 577 34.12 8.71 2.14
C ARG A 577 34.71 9.87 2.92
N ALA A 578 33.87 10.79 3.41
CA ALA A 578 34.33 11.93 4.17
C ALA A 578 34.79 11.47 5.55
N ASN A 579 35.98 11.90 5.96
CA ASN A 579 36.52 11.64 7.29
C ASN A 579 36.15 12.77 8.26
N CYS A 580 34.85 13.10 8.33
CA CYS A 580 34.32 14.12 9.24
C CYS A 580 33.99 13.50 10.60
N SER A 581 34.28 14.17 11.71
CA SER A 581 33.93 13.64 13.05
C SER A 581 32.47 13.80 13.42
N ASP A 582 31.79 14.81 12.87
CA ASP A 582 30.43 15.19 13.22
C ASP A 582 29.54 15.21 11.96
N LEU A 583 29.51 16.33 11.23
CA LEU A 583 28.62 16.52 10.09
C LEU A 583 29.42 16.75 8.81
N CYS A 584 28.96 16.17 7.71
CA CYS A 584 29.49 16.42 6.38
C CYS A 584 28.43 17.13 5.55
N LEU A 585 28.80 18.28 4.96
CA LEU A 585 27.92 19.08 4.11
C LEU A 585 28.52 19.14 2.69
N PRO A 586 27.74 18.83 1.64
CA PRO A 586 28.23 18.92 0.27
C PRO A 586 28.31 20.39 -0.20
N VAL A 587 29.33 20.72 -0.99
CA VAL A 587 29.59 22.09 -1.47
C VAL A 587 29.17 22.23 -2.94
N ASP A 588 29.61 21.31 -3.78
CA ASP A 588 29.36 21.26 -5.21
C ASP A 588 29.47 19.80 -5.71
N ALA A 589 29.60 19.60 -7.02
CA ALA A 589 29.68 18.27 -7.63
C ALA A 589 30.75 17.34 -7.01
N ASP A 590 31.91 17.87 -6.60
CA ASP A 590 33.08 17.07 -6.21
C ASP A 590 33.58 17.36 -4.78
N HIS A 591 33.08 18.41 -4.12
CA HIS A 591 33.61 18.87 -2.83
C HIS A 591 32.61 18.73 -1.68
N TYR A 592 33.14 18.54 -0.47
CA TYR A 592 32.40 18.54 0.80
C TYR A 592 33.15 19.33 1.89
N ARG A 593 32.43 19.76 2.93
CA ARG A 593 32.95 20.45 4.11
C ARG A 593 32.56 19.69 5.38
N CYS A 594 33.53 19.45 6.26
CA CYS A 594 33.26 18.93 7.59
C CYS A 594 32.90 20.07 8.56
N VAL A 595 31.82 19.88 9.31
CA VAL A 595 31.31 20.84 10.29
C VAL A 595 31.09 20.13 11.62
N CYS A 596 31.40 20.82 12.72
CA CYS A 596 31.41 20.22 14.04
C CYS A 596 30.42 20.89 14.99
N ARG A 597 29.81 20.06 15.85
CA ARG A 597 28.81 20.49 16.82
C ARG A 597 29.43 21.16 18.05
N GLN A 598 30.75 21.06 18.24
CA GLN A 598 31.50 21.66 19.35
C GLN A 598 32.43 22.77 18.86
N THR A 599 32.66 23.79 19.71
CA THR A 599 33.43 25.01 19.39
C THR A 599 34.88 24.74 19.00
N ASN A 600 35.44 23.58 19.38
CA ASN A 600 36.82 23.18 19.08
C ASN A 600 36.84 21.74 18.57
N CYS A 601 36.92 21.56 17.26
CA CYS A 601 37.24 20.25 16.67
C CYS A 601 38.36 20.38 15.65
N THR A 602 39.34 19.49 15.76
CA THR A 602 40.49 19.36 14.85
C THR A 602 40.51 17.96 14.27
N ASP A 603 40.84 17.82 12.99
CA ASP A 603 41.10 16.50 12.41
C ASP A 603 42.38 15.85 12.96
N ASN A 604 42.62 14.58 12.62
CA ASN A 604 43.84 13.84 12.97
C ASN A 604 45.15 14.46 12.42
N GLN A 605 45.08 15.56 11.65
CA GLN A 605 46.18 16.35 11.11
C GLN A 605 46.22 17.78 11.68
N ASN A 606 45.50 18.07 12.77
CA ASN A 606 45.39 19.39 13.41
C ASN A 606 44.76 20.51 12.55
N LYS A 607 43.98 20.19 11.50
CA LYS A 607 43.16 21.22 10.82
C LYS A 607 41.91 21.51 11.62
N GLN A 608 41.67 22.78 11.95
CA GLN A 608 40.44 23.24 12.59
C GLN A 608 39.24 23.08 11.65
N TRP A 609 38.17 22.48 12.16
CA TRP A 609 36.87 22.38 11.49
C TRP A 609 35.95 23.53 11.90
N ALA A 610 35.03 23.90 11.02
CA ALA A 610 34.08 24.99 11.29
C ALA A 610 33.04 24.53 12.32
N HIS A 611 32.84 25.35 13.37
CA HIS A 611 31.83 25.10 14.41
C HIS A 611 30.42 25.53 13.99
N GLU A 612 30.34 26.52 13.10
CA GLU A 612 29.09 27.03 12.53
C GLU A 612 29.27 27.15 11.02
N VAL A 613 28.20 26.87 10.28
CA VAL A 613 28.11 27.29 8.88
C VAL A 613 27.64 28.73 8.90
N TYR A 614 28.57 29.66 9.13
CA TYR A 614 28.20 31.07 9.15
C TYR A 614 28.06 31.59 7.73
N VAL A 615 26.80 31.75 7.31
CA VAL A 615 26.38 32.52 6.14
C VAL A 615 26.57 34.00 6.50
N ASP A 616 27.77 34.54 6.32
CA ASP A 616 28.07 35.96 6.56
C ASP A 616 27.66 36.79 5.34
N HIS A 617 26.65 37.65 5.45
CA HIS A 617 26.30 38.57 4.36
C HIS A 617 27.16 39.83 4.33
N THR A 618 28.23 39.94 5.14
CA THR A 618 29.06 41.16 5.20
C THR A 618 30.05 41.35 4.04
N LEU A 619 30.00 40.54 2.97
CA LEU A 619 30.90 40.68 1.83
C LEU A 619 30.19 40.60 0.46
N THR A 620 29.51 41.67 0.05
CA THR A 620 29.50 42.13 -1.36
C THR A 620 29.11 43.62 -1.44
N THR A 621 30.04 44.51 -1.09
CA THR A 621 30.15 45.82 -1.72
C THR A 621 31.57 45.97 -2.28
N THR A 622 31.90 45.18 -3.30
CA THR A 622 32.93 45.62 -4.25
C THR A 622 32.31 46.71 -5.12
N THR A 623 32.23 47.92 -4.57
CA THR A 623 32.26 49.12 -5.39
C THR A 623 33.61 49.16 -6.08
N THR A 624 33.61 48.84 -7.37
CA THR A 624 34.66 49.27 -8.30
C THR A 624 34.77 50.79 -8.25
N THR A 625 35.69 51.31 -7.43
CA THR A 625 36.21 52.66 -7.62
C THR A 625 37.12 52.62 -8.84
N THR A 626 36.59 53.13 -9.93
CA THR A 626 37.37 53.65 -11.05
C THR A 626 38.17 54.85 -10.54
N GLU A 627 39.46 54.66 -10.27
CA GLU A 627 40.40 55.78 -10.23
C GLU A 627 40.99 55.97 -11.62
N SER A 628 40.46 56.97 -12.31
CA SER A 628 41.11 57.65 -13.42
C SER A 628 42.01 58.75 -12.86
N SER A 629 43.33 58.58 -12.98
CA SER A 629 44.36 59.57 -13.35
C SER A 629 45.72 59.18 -12.77
#